data_AF-A0A8J7LWQ0-F1
#
_entry.id   AF-A0A8J7LWQ0-F1
#
_cell.length_a   1.000
_cell.length_b   1.000
_cell.length_c   1.000
_cell.angle_alpha   90.00
_cell.angle_beta   90.00
_cell.angle_gamma   90.00
#
_symmetry.space_group_name_H-M   'P 1'
#
loop_
_entity.id
_entity.type
_entity.pdbx_description
1 polymer ?
#
loop_
_entity_poly.entity_id
_entity_poly.type
_entity_poly.pdbx_seq_one_letter_code
_entity_poly.pdbx_strand_id
1 'polypeptide(L)' 'MNRLLALIAFLALAAFVLVLVIEVPSPDLIVVATLTIAMVAYDFVTSSGKPRG' A
#
# COMPACT_ATOMS: atom_id res chain seq x y z
N MET A 1 -12.42 12.93 -5.65
CA MET A 1 -12.44 11.57 -5.05
C MET A 1 -12.77 11.69 -3.58
N ASN A 2 -13.68 10.86 -3.08
CA ASN A 2 -14.05 10.86 -1.68
C ASN A 2 -12.91 10.25 -0.86
N ARG A 3 -12.24 11.04 0.00
CA ARG A 3 -11.02 10.61 0.72
C ARG A 3 -11.27 9.39 1.62
N LEU A 4 -12.46 9.32 2.20
CA LEU A 4 -12.91 8.18 3.00
C LEU A 4 -12.97 6.89 2.19
N LEU A 5 -13.55 6.94 0.99
CA LEU A 5 -13.66 5.78 0.11
C LEU A 5 -12.28 5.30 -0.38
N ALA A 6 -11.38 6.24 -0.67
CA ALA A 6 -10.00 5.92 -1.03
C ALA A 6 -9.24 5.21 0.10
N LEU A 7 -9.41 5.67 1.35
CA LEU A 7 -8.81 5.03 2.53
C LEU A 7 -9.33 3.60 2.71
N ILE A 8 -10.66 3.40 2.58
CA ILE A 8 -11.28 2.07 2.71
C ILE A 8 -10.76 1.12 1.62
N ALA A 9 -10.72 1.57 0.35
CA ALA A 9 -10.20 0.76 -0.75
C ALA A 9 -8.72 0.40 -0.54
N PHE A 10 -7.91 1.35 -0.05
CA PHE A 10 -6.52 1.11 0.27
C PHE A 10 -6.35 0.07 1.40
N LEU A 11 -7.10 0.20 2.49
CA LEU A 11 -7.06 -0.74 3.60
C LEU A 11 -7.49 -2.15 3.17
N ALA A 12 -8.54 -2.27 2.35
CA ALA A 12 -8.98 -3.54 1.82
C ALA A 12 -7.89 -4.22 0.96
N LEU A 13 -7.22 -3.44 0.09
CA LEU A 13 -6.11 -3.94 -0.72
C LEU A 13 -4.91 -4.34 0.13
N ALA A 14 -4.54 -3.52 1.12
CA ALA A 14 -3.44 -3.83 2.04
C ALA A 14 -3.72 -5.12 2.84
N ALA A 15 -4.93 -5.30 3.35
CA ALA A 15 -5.34 -6.51 4.04
C ALA A 15 -5.27 -7.74 3.12
N PHE A 16 -5.71 -7.62 1.87
CA PHE A 16 -5.62 -8.71 0.90
C PHE A 16 -4.17 -9.12 0.61
N VAL A 17 -3.28 -8.15 0.36
CA VAL A 17 -1.86 -8.44 0.12
C VAL A 17 -1.21 -9.08 1.35
N LEU A 18 -1.56 -8.62 2.55
CA LEU A 18 -1.07 -9.20 3.80
C LEU A 18 -1.48 -10.68 3.92
N VAL A 19 -2.74 -11.00 3.63
CA VAL A 19 -3.23 -12.38 3.63
C VAL A 19 -2.47 -13.24 2.61
N LEU A 20 -2.24 -12.73 1.40
CA LEU A 20 -1.47 -13.47 0.38
C LEU A 20 -0.05 -13.80 0.85
N VAL A 21 0.63 -12.86 1.50
CA VAL A 21 1.99 -13.07 2.02
C VAL A 21 2.04 -14.13 3.12
N ILE A 22 1.00 -14.22 3.96
CA ILE A 22 0.92 -15.18 5.06
C ILE A 22 0.52 -16.57 4.55
N GLU A 23 -0.51 -16.65 3.72
CA GLU A 23 -1.10 -17.93 3.27
C GLU A 23 -0.29 -18.58 2.15
N VAL A 24 0.35 -17.77 1.30
CA VAL A 24 1.15 -18.24 0.15
C VAL A 24 2.57 -17.67 0.25
N PRO A 25 3.38 -18.10 1.23
CA PRO A 25 4.71 -17.54 1.47
C PRO A 25 5.70 -17.98 0.40
N SER A 26 5.70 -17.27 -0.73
CA SER A 26 6.67 -17.39 -1.81
C SER A 26 7.70 -16.26 -1.70
N PRO A 27 9.00 -16.53 -1.88
CA PRO A 27 10.04 -15.52 -1.71
C PRO A 27 9.89 -14.35 -2.69
N ASP A 28 9.46 -14.61 -3.92
CA ASP A 28 9.14 -13.59 -4.93
C ASP A 28 7.99 -12.66 -4.48
N LEU A 29 6.89 -13.23 -3.97
CA LEU A 29 5.76 -12.48 -3.45
C LEU A 29 6.15 -11.55 -2.29
N ILE A 30 6.95 -12.06 -1.34
CA ILE A 30 7.40 -11.28 -0.17
C ILE A 30 8.23 -10.07 -0.62
N VAL A 31 9.14 -10.27 -1.58
CA VAL A 31 9.98 -9.20 -2.13
C VAL A 31 9.13 -8.14 -2.81
N VAL A 32 8.20 -8.55 -3.68
CA VAL A 32 7.33 -7.61 -4.42
C VAL A 32 6.37 -6.88 -3.48
N ALA A 33 5.78 -7.58 -2.50
CA ALA A 33 4.89 -6.98 -1.51
C ALA A 33 5.62 -5.93 -0.66
N THR A 34 6.83 -6.26 -0.20
CA THR A 34 7.66 -5.33 0.60
C THR A 34 8.04 -4.09 -0.19
N LEU A 35 8.47 -4.25 -1.45
CA LEU A 35 8.76 -3.13 -2.35
C LEU A 35 7.54 -2.25 -2.60
N THR A 36 6.36 -2.86 -2.77
CA THR A 36 5.11 -2.15 -2.97
C THR A 36 4.76 -1.30 -1.74
N ILE A 37 4.84 -1.88 -0.54
CA ILE A 37 4.60 -1.15 0.71
C ILE A 37 5.61 0.00 0.87
N ALA A 38 6.88 -0.21 0.55
CA ALA A 38 7.91 0.83 0.59
C ALA A 38 7.62 1.99 -0.37
N MET A 39 7.22 1.70 -1.61
CA MET A 39 6.81 2.74 -2.57
C MET A 39 5.57 3.50 -2.11
N VAL A 40 4.58 2.80 -1.58
CA VAL A 40 3.37 3.45 -1.04
C VAL A 40 3.73 4.36 0.13
N ALA A 41 4.57 3.90 1.06
CA ALA A 41 5.04 4.73 2.17
C ALA A 41 5.82 5.96 1.67
N TYR A 42 6.67 5.79 0.66
CA TYR A 42 7.40 6.89 0.03
C TYR A 42 6.47 7.90 -0.65
N ASP A 43 5.46 7.43 -1.40
CA ASP A 43 4.44 8.30 -2.00
C ASP A 43 3.66 9.03 -0.92
N PHE A 44 3.28 8.36 0.17
CA PHE A 44 2.55 8.99 1.26
C PHE A 44 3.36 10.10 1.93
N VAL A 45 4.65 9.87 2.21
CA VAL A 45 5.56 10.87 2.80
C VAL A 45 5.80 12.04 1.84
N THR A 46 6.02 11.76 0.56
CA THR A 46 6.34 12.79 -0.44
C THR A 46 5.11 13.61 -0.85
N SER A 47 3.97 12.95 -1.06
CA SER A 47 2.73 13.57 -1.53
C SER A 47 1.95 14.28 -0.41
N SER A 48 2.17 13.94 0.87
CA SER A 48 1.55 14.65 2.01
C SER A 48 2.12 16.05 2.25
N GLY A 49 3.26 16.40 1.66
CA GLY A 49 3.93 17.70 1.85
C GLY A 49 3.71 18.73 0.74
N LYS A 50 3.02 18.41 -0.36
CA LYS A 50 2.84 19.32 -1.51
C LYS A 50 1.74 20.34 -1.19
N PRO A 51 2.06 21.63 -0.92
CA PRO A 51 1.03 22.67 -0.93
C PRO A 51 0.50 22.72 -2.35
N ARG A 52 -0.83 22.66 -2.49
CA ARG A 52 -1.50 23.00 -3.76
C ARG A 52 -1.30 24.51 -3.98
N GLY A 53 -0.17 24.87 -4.56
CA GLY A 53 0.03 26.16 -5.23
C GLY A 53 -0.72 26.17 -6.55
#